data_AF-A0A9D4BWZ0-F1
#
_entry.id   AF-A0A9D4BWZ0-F1
#
_cell.length_a   1.000
_cell.length_b   1.000
_cell.length_c   1.000
_cell.angle_alpha   90.00
_cell.angle_beta   90.00
_cell.angle_gamma   90.00
#
_symmetry.space_group_name_H-M   'P 1'
#
loop_
_entity.id
_entity.type
_entity.pdbx_description
1 polymer ?
#
loop_
_entity_poly.entity_id
_entity_poly.type
_entity_poly.pdbx_seq_one_letter_code
_entity_poly.pdbx_strand_id
1 'polypeptide(L)'
;MVLGPAALDATKLSTTTQKCEAANRSYQAVNPKSVTFSRNCVGRIHGQVYKLNNGYANTVIAKTMELHANLTQGSKVIKQLAYEDSNDLNRKRTSATIKARALRARTHNYRYKLHEELHYGKGISDPKI
;
A
#
# COMPACT_ATOMS: atom_id res chain seq x y z
N MET A 1 -0.34 -11.33 28.86
CA MET A 1 -1.51 -11.41 27.96
C MET A 1 -1.07 -12.20 26.73
N VAL A 2 -1.40 -13.49 26.64
CA VAL A 2 -0.98 -14.37 25.54
C VAL A 2 -1.95 -14.16 24.38
N LEU A 3 -1.44 -13.73 23.22
CA LEU A 3 -2.25 -13.55 22.02
C LEU A 3 -2.73 -14.92 21.51
N GLY A 4 -4.01 -15.05 21.21
CA GLY A 4 -4.58 -16.28 20.65
C GLY A 4 -4.03 -16.59 19.24
N PRO A 5 -4.23 -17.83 18.72
CA PRO A 5 -3.63 -18.29 17.47
C PRO A 5 -3.88 -17.36 16.27
N ALA A 6 -5.11 -16.85 16.13
CA ALA A 6 -5.46 -15.91 15.07
C ALA A 6 -4.72 -14.56 15.19
N ALA A 7 -4.50 -14.09 16.42
CA ALA A 7 -3.74 -12.86 16.66
C ALA A 7 -2.23 -13.09 16.45
N LEU A 8 -1.73 -14.30 16.73
CA LEU A 8 -0.35 -14.70 16.41
C LEU A 8 -0.13 -14.78 14.90
N ASP A 9 -1.05 -15.37 14.13
CA ASP A 9 -0.96 -15.40 12.68
C ASP A 9 -1.12 -14.02 12.06
N ALA A 10 -2.04 -13.19 12.57
CA ALA A 10 -2.17 -11.81 12.14
C ALA A 10 -0.90 -10.98 12.42
N THR A 11 -0.21 -11.26 13.52
CA THR A 11 1.07 -10.61 13.87
C THR A 11 2.21 -11.14 12.99
N LYS A 12 2.29 -12.46 12.80
CA LYS A 12 3.28 -13.16 11.96
C LYS A 12 3.19 -12.73 10.49
N LEU A 13 1.98 -12.67 9.96
CA LEU A 13 1.68 -12.22 8.60
C LEU A 13 1.57 -10.68 8.52
N SER A 14 1.62 -10.02 9.67
CA SER A 14 1.47 -8.57 9.84
C SER A 14 0.25 -8.01 9.09
N THR A 15 -0.86 -8.75 9.07
CA THR A 15 -2.14 -8.40 8.43
C THR A 15 -2.92 -7.42 9.29
N THR A 16 -2.49 -6.15 9.26
CA THR A 16 -3.33 -5.04 9.74
C THR A 16 -4.41 -4.74 8.71
N THR A 17 -5.58 -4.27 9.15
CA THR A 17 -6.73 -3.91 8.28
C THR A 17 -6.30 -2.99 7.13
N GLN A 18 -5.43 -2.03 7.44
CA GLN A 18 -4.81 -1.11 6.48
C GLN A 18 -4.01 -1.82 5.36
N LYS A 19 -3.30 -2.90 5.68
CA LYS A 19 -2.55 -3.67 4.66
C LYS A 19 -3.48 -4.52 3.81
N CYS A 20 -4.50 -5.11 4.41
CA CYS A 20 -5.54 -5.82 3.65
C CYS A 20 -6.24 -4.87 2.67
N GLU A 21 -6.60 -3.66 3.11
CA GLU A 21 -7.18 -2.63 2.24
C GLU A 21 -6.21 -2.17 1.15
N ALA A 22 -4.92 -2.00 1.45
CA ALA A 22 -3.92 -1.64 0.44
C ALA A 22 -3.76 -2.73 -0.64
N ALA A 23 -3.76 -4.01 -0.23
CA ALA A 23 -3.74 -5.14 -1.16
C ALA A 23 -5.04 -5.18 -2.00
N ASN A 24 -6.20 -5.05 -1.37
CA ASN A 24 -7.50 -5.04 -2.05
C ASN A 24 -7.59 -3.89 -3.07
N ARG A 25 -7.16 -2.67 -2.72
CA ARG A 25 -7.08 -1.54 -3.66
C ARG A 25 -6.16 -1.84 -4.84
N SER A 26 -5.06 -2.56 -4.60
CA SER A 26 -4.14 -2.96 -5.66
C SER A 26 -4.76 -4.00 -6.60
N TYR A 27 -5.53 -4.96 -6.08
CA TYR A 27 -6.28 -5.91 -6.91
C TYR A 27 -7.41 -5.24 -7.69
N GLN A 28 -8.11 -4.25 -7.11
CA GLN A 28 -9.15 -3.50 -7.80
C GLN A 28 -8.65 -2.80 -9.07
N ALA A 29 -7.36 -2.44 -9.15
CA ALA A 29 -6.78 -1.83 -10.35
C ALA A 29 -6.70 -2.79 -11.55
N VAL A 30 -6.66 -4.11 -11.31
CA VAL A 30 -6.56 -5.13 -12.37
C VAL A 30 -7.82 -5.97 -12.53
N ASN A 31 -8.71 -5.97 -11.53
CA ASN A 31 -9.94 -6.73 -11.55
C ASN A 31 -10.96 -6.12 -12.55
N PRO A 32 -11.53 -6.90 -13.48
CA PRO A 32 -12.59 -6.41 -14.35
C PRO A 32 -13.81 -5.96 -13.54
N LYS A 33 -14.42 -4.84 -13.94
CA LYS A 33 -15.68 -4.34 -13.34
C LYS A 33 -16.93 -4.89 -14.04
N SER A 34 -16.74 -5.66 -15.10
CA SER A 34 -17.81 -6.32 -15.86
C SER A 34 -18.20 -7.65 -15.22
N VAL A 35 -19.45 -8.07 -15.45
CA VAL A 35 -19.99 -9.37 -14.97
C VAL A 35 -19.19 -10.55 -15.55
N THR A 36 -18.73 -10.43 -16.80
CA THR A 36 -17.87 -11.41 -17.46
C THR A 36 -16.41 -11.00 -17.36
N PHE A 37 -15.53 -11.93 -16.98
CA PHE A 37 -14.10 -11.70 -16.95
C PHE A 37 -13.47 -11.76 -18.35
N SER A 38 -12.48 -10.89 -18.60
CA SER A 38 -11.68 -10.97 -19.81
C SER A 38 -10.80 -12.22 -19.79
N ARG A 39 -10.48 -12.77 -20.98
CA ARG A 39 -9.59 -13.95 -21.14
C ARG A 39 -8.26 -13.81 -20.38
N ASN A 40 -7.74 -12.59 -20.27
CA ASN A 40 -6.47 -12.28 -19.62
C ASN A 40 -6.59 -11.87 -18.13
N CYS A 41 -7.78 -11.91 -17.53
CA CYS A 41 -8.03 -11.50 -16.15
C CYS A 41 -7.08 -12.22 -15.17
N VAL A 42 -7.00 -13.54 -15.28
CA VAL A 42 -6.16 -14.40 -14.43
C VAL A 42 -4.68 -13.96 -14.52
N GLY A 43 -4.16 -13.77 -15.73
CA GLY A 43 -2.78 -13.31 -15.93
C GLY A 43 -2.53 -11.90 -15.37
N ARG A 44 -3.52 -11.00 -15.44
CA ARG A 44 -3.41 -9.66 -14.86
C ARG A 44 -3.39 -9.70 -13.33
N ILE A 45 -4.22 -10.56 -12.71
CA ILE A 45 -4.23 -10.77 -11.26
C ILE A 45 -2.89 -11.33 -10.79
N HIS A 46 -2.41 -12.43 -11.37
CA HIS A 46 -1.10 -13.00 -11.00
C HIS A 46 0.04 -12.01 -11.25
N GLY A 47 -0.02 -11.27 -12.35
CA GLY A 47 0.94 -10.20 -12.64
C GLY A 47 0.96 -9.10 -11.59
N GLN A 48 -0.19 -8.81 -10.95
CA GLN A 48 -0.31 -7.84 -9.87
C GLN A 48 0.19 -8.42 -8.53
N VAL A 49 -0.08 -9.70 -8.24
CA VAL A 49 0.49 -10.40 -7.07
C VAL A 49 2.01 -10.33 -7.12
N TYR A 50 2.59 -10.68 -8.26
CA TYR A 50 4.04 -10.66 -8.45
C TYR A 50 4.64 -9.26 -8.25
N LYS A 51 3.94 -8.22 -8.72
CA LYS A 51 4.30 -6.81 -8.53
C LYS A 51 4.25 -6.38 -7.05
N LEU A 52 3.25 -6.81 -6.29
CA LEU A 52 3.13 -6.50 -4.87
C LEU A 52 4.25 -7.12 -4.03
N ASN A 53 4.67 -8.33 -4.40
CA ASN A 53 5.70 -9.06 -3.66
C ASN A 53 7.13 -8.59 -3.99
N ASN A 54 7.42 -8.34 -5.27
CA ASN A 54 8.78 -8.07 -5.75
C ASN A 54 9.07 -6.59 -6.05
N GLY A 55 8.05 -5.74 -6.00
CA GLY A 55 8.14 -4.36 -6.44
C GLY A 55 8.00 -4.20 -7.95
N TYR A 56 7.74 -2.96 -8.40
CA TYR A 56 7.43 -2.67 -9.79
C TYR A 56 8.61 -2.87 -10.73
N ALA A 57 9.77 -2.28 -10.40
CA ALA A 57 10.96 -2.32 -11.26
C ALA A 57 11.44 -3.74 -11.52
N ASN A 58 11.63 -4.53 -10.46
CA ASN A 58 12.03 -5.94 -10.57
C ASN A 58 11.03 -6.77 -11.36
N THR A 59 9.74 -6.51 -11.18
CA THR A 59 8.68 -7.22 -11.92
C THR A 59 8.74 -6.93 -13.42
N VAL A 60 8.95 -5.68 -13.81
CA VAL A 60 9.04 -5.31 -15.23
C VAL A 60 10.27 -5.97 -15.86
N ILE A 61 11.43 -5.87 -15.21
CA ILE A 61 12.69 -6.47 -15.70
C ILE A 61 12.53 -7.99 -15.89
N ALA A 62 12.01 -8.68 -14.88
CA ALA A 62 11.80 -10.13 -14.95
C ALA A 62 10.84 -10.51 -16.10
N LYS A 63 9.70 -9.81 -16.24
CA LYS A 63 8.74 -10.08 -17.32
C LYS A 63 9.34 -9.86 -18.70
N THR A 64 10.12 -8.80 -18.89
CA THR A 64 10.78 -8.54 -20.17
C THR A 64 11.83 -9.59 -20.51
N MET A 65 12.51 -10.12 -19.49
CA MET A 65 13.50 -11.17 -19.65
C MET A 65 12.86 -12.49 -20.07
N GLU A 66 11.78 -12.89 -19.40
CA GLU A 66 11.02 -14.11 -19.74
C GLU A 66 10.39 -14.05 -21.14
N LEU A 67 10.03 -12.85 -21.61
CA LEU A 67 9.48 -12.65 -22.96
C LEU A 67 10.55 -12.49 -24.03
N HIS A 68 11.84 -12.65 -23.70
CA HIS A 68 12.98 -12.38 -24.58
C HIS A 68 12.99 -10.95 -25.16
N ALA A 69 12.31 -10.01 -24.50
CA ALA A 69 12.19 -8.60 -24.88
C ALA A 69 13.02 -7.72 -23.94
N ASN A 70 14.30 -8.08 -23.77
CA ASN A 70 15.20 -7.46 -22.80
C ASN A 70 15.30 -5.94 -22.97
N LEU A 71 15.24 -5.22 -21.86
CA LEU A 71 15.45 -3.78 -21.84
C LEU A 71 16.92 -3.45 -22.12
N THR A 72 17.19 -2.54 -23.06
CA THR A 72 18.54 -2.08 -23.36
C THR A 72 19.15 -1.36 -22.16
N GLN A 73 20.36 -1.74 -21.77
CA GLN A 73 21.13 -1.07 -20.73
C GLN A 73 21.30 0.43 -21.02
N GLY A 74 21.18 1.27 -19.98
CA GLY A 74 21.28 2.73 -20.11
C GLY A 74 20.09 3.42 -20.79
N SER A 75 19.09 2.67 -21.26
CA SER A 75 17.85 3.24 -21.81
C SER A 75 17.11 4.11 -20.79
N LYS A 76 16.27 5.02 -21.31
CA LYS A 76 15.40 5.86 -20.47
C LYS A 76 14.51 5.03 -19.55
N VAL A 77 14.05 3.86 -20.01
CA VAL A 77 13.20 2.96 -19.23
C VAL A 77 13.95 2.41 -18.02
N ILE A 78 15.17 1.89 -18.19
CA ILE A 78 15.97 1.38 -17.06
C ILE A 78 16.30 2.49 -16.07
N LYS A 79 16.65 3.68 -16.54
CA LYS A 79 16.89 4.84 -15.68
C LYS A 79 15.65 5.21 -14.86
N GLN A 80 14.47 5.19 -15.49
CA GLN A 80 13.21 5.44 -14.80
C GLN A 80 12.91 4.36 -13.75
N LEU A 81 13.11 3.08 -14.08
CA LEU A 81 12.91 1.98 -13.13
C LEU A 81 13.84 2.11 -11.91
N ALA A 82 15.12 2.44 -12.14
CA ALA A 82 16.07 2.67 -11.05
C ALA A 82 15.67 3.88 -10.19
N TYR A 83 15.20 4.96 -10.81
CA TYR A 83 14.69 6.13 -10.09
C TYR A 83 13.50 5.78 -9.20
N GLU A 84 12.50 5.07 -9.72
CA GLU A 84 11.33 4.64 -8.96
C GLU A 84 11.69 3.74 -7.77
N ASP A 85 12.62 2.81 -7.96
CA ASP A 85 13.08 1.92 -6.90
C ASP A 85 13.83 2.71 -5.80
N SER A 86 14.70 3.64 -6.20
CA SER A 86 15.40 4.53 -5.26
C SER A 86 14.43 5.40 -4.46
N ASN A 87 13.38 5.92 -5.10
CA ASN A 87 12.33 6.69 -4.45
C ASN A 87 11.54 5.84 -3.45
N ASP A 88 11.20 4.61 -3.78
CA ASP A 88 10.50 3.71 -2.86
C ASP A 88 11.37 3.39 -1.64
N LEU A 89 12.66 3.11 -1.84
CA LEU A 89 13.62 2.90 -0.76
C LEU A 89 13.75 4.14 0.13
N ASN A 90 13.88 5.33 -0.46
CA ASN A 90 13.96 6.59 0.28
C ASN A 90 12.67 6.87 1.06
N ARG A 91 11.51 6.58 0.48
CA ARG A 91 10.21 6.68 1.15
C ARG A 91 10.14 5.74 2.34
N LYS A 92 10.53 4.47 2.18
CA LYS A 92 10.58 3.47 3.26
C LYS A 92 11.50 3.92 4.39
N ARG A 93 12.74 4.34 4.06
CA ARG A 93 13.72 4.87 5.02
C ARG A 93 13.16 6.07 5.79
N THR A 94 12.64 7.06 5.07
CA THR A 94 12.05 8.26 5.67
C THR A 94 10.88 7.90 6.58
N SER A 95 9.99 7.01 6.15
CA SER A 95 8.83 6.60 6.93
C SER A 95 9.21 5.91 8.25
N ALA A 96 10.35 5.23 8.29
CA ALA A 96 10.86 4.55 9.46
C ALA A 96 11.44 5.51 10.51
N THR A 97 11.84 6.72 10.12
CA THR A 97 12.43 7.70 11.03
C THR A 97 11.47 8.13 12.14
N ILE A 98 12.03 8.37 13.34
CA ILE A 98 11.28 8.82 14.52
C ILE A 98 10.56 10.15 14.23
N LYS A 99 11.24 11.08 13.55
CA LYS A 99 10.67 12.37 13.14
C LYS A 99 9.42 12.20 12.28
N ALA A 100 9.45 11.30 11.30
CA ALA A 100 8.29 11.02 10.46
C ALA A 100 7.15 10.36 11.26
N ARG A 101 7.46 9.49 12.22
CA ARG A 101 6.44 8.90 13.13
C ARG A 101 5.78 9.95 14.01
N ALA A 102 6.56 10.83 14.62
CA ALA A 102 6.08 11.91 15.47
C ALA A 102 5.22 12.91 14.69
N LEU A 103 5.64 13.28 13.47
CA LEU A 103 4.86 14.15 12.60
C LEU A 103 3.50 13.51 12.24
N ARG A 104 3.48 12.22 11.90
CA ARG A 104 2.22 11.50 11.63
C ARG A 104 1.29 11.51 12.83
N ALA A 105 1.80 11.25 14.03
CA ALA A 105 1.01 11.29 15.26
C ALA A 105 0.44 12.70 15.52
N ARG A 106 1.25 13.75 15.32
CA ARG A 106 0.80 15.15 15.45
C ARG A 106 -0.30 15.49 14.45
N THR A 107 -0.11 15.15 13.16
CA THR A 107 -1.11 15.41 12.12
C THR A 107 -2.40 14.64 12.38
N HIS A 108 -2.31 13.39 12.87
CA HIS A 108 -3.48 12.60 13.26
C HIS A 108 -4.26 13.27 14.39
N ASN A 109 -3.57 13.67 15.48
CA ASN A 109 -4.22 14.33 16.62
C ASN A 109 -4.84 15.68 16.24
N TYR A 110 -4.20 16.45 15.37
CA TYR A 110 -4.77 17.70 14.86
C TYR A 110 -6.06 17.45 14.07
N ARG A 111 -6.06 16.47 13.16
CA ARG A 111 -7.26 16.11 12.38
C ARG A 111 -8.38 15.59 13.26
N TYR A 112 -8.05 14.81 14.29
CA TYR A 112 -9.03 14.31 15.25
C TYR A 112 -9.70 15.45 16.01
N LYS A 113 -8.92 16.40 16.56
CA LYS A 113 -9.46 17.58 17.24
C LYS A 113 -10.30 18.46 16.32
N LEU A 114 -9.84 18.69 15.08
CA LEU A 114 -10.61 19.47 14.10
C LEU A 114 -11.93 18.77 13.73
N HIS A 115 -11.94 17.44 13.60
CA HIS A 115 -13.16 16.68 13.37
C HIS A 115 -14.10 16.75 14.57
N GLU A 116 -13.57 16.63 15.79
CA GLU A 116 -14.32 16.83 17.04
C GLU A 116 -14.97 18.21 17.05
N GLU A 117 -14.22 19.28 16.77
CA GLU A 117 -14.73 20.66 16.71
C GLU A 117 -15.80 20.87 15.62
N LEU A 118 -15.62 20.30 14.42
CA LEU A 118 -16.52 20.47 13.27
C LEU A 118 -17.79 19.62 13.35
N HIS A 119 -17.74 18.46 14.02
CA HIS A 119 -18.84 17.51 14.12
C HIS A 119 -19.41 17.39 15.54
N TYR A 120 -19.03 18.28 16.45
CA TYR A 120 -19.62 18.35 17.78
C TYR A 120 -21.09 18.81 17.70
N GLY A 121 -22.00 17.84 17.68
CA GLY A 121 -23.39 18.05 18.06
C GLY A 121 -23.50 17.88 19.57
N LYS A 122 -23.75 18.98 20.31
CA LYS A 122 -23.92 18.96 21.76
C LYS A 122 -24.90 17.86 22.17
N GLY A 123 -24.44 16.87 22.91
CA GLY A 123 -25.28 15.79 23.41
C GLY A 123 -26.19 16.28 24.53
N ILE A 124 -27.34 15.63 24.72
CA ILE A 124 -28.28 15.91 25.83
C ILE A 124 -27.61 15.80 27.21
N SER A 125 -26.54 15.03 27.32
CA SER A 125 -25.76 14.81 28.55
C SER A 125 -24.63 15.81 28.78
N ASP A 126 -24.38 16.75 27.87
CA ASP A 126 -23.29 17.70 28.03
C ASP A 126 -23.66 18.77 29.07
N PRO A 127 -22.74 19.12 29.99
CA PRO A 127 -23.03 20.06 31.07
C PRO A 127 -23.52 21.40 30.51
N LYS A 128 -24.58 21.93 31.12
CA LYS A 128 -25.06 23.28 30.82
C LYS A 128 -24.05 24.26 31.44
N ILE A 129 -23.54 25.18 30.62
CA ILE A 129 -22.79 26.36 31.08
C ILE A 129 -23.77 27.22 31.89
#